data_AF-A0A961NJG4-F1
#
_entry.id   AF-A0A961NJG4-F1
#
_cell.length_a   1.000
_cell.length_b   1.000
_cell.length_c   1.000
_cell.angle_alpha   90.00
_cell.angle_beta   90.00
_cell.angle_gamma   90.00
#
_symmetry.space_group_name_H-M   'P 1'
#
loop_
_entity.id
_entity.type
_entity.pdbx_description
1 polymer ?
#
loop_
_entity_poly.entity_id
_entity_poly.type
_entity_poly.pdbx_seq_one_letter_code
_entity_poly.pdbx_strand_id
1 'polypeptide(L)' 'MSNFKQETIALHGGQEPDPVTNSRAVPLYQTTSYVFNDTDHAANLFALKEFGNIYTRIMNPTT' A
#
# COMPACT_ATOMS: atom_id res chain seq x y z
N MET A 1 -2.36 12.18 18.05
CA MET A 1 -2.71 10.82 18.54
C MET A 1 -4.12 10.49 18.09
N SER A 2 -4.40 9.22 17.77
CA SER A 2 -5.76 8.74 17.47
C SER A 2 -6.66 8.82 18.72
N ASN A 3 -7.94 9.17 18.53
CA ASN A 3 -8.95 9.23 19.59
C ASN A 3 -9.59 7.86 19.91
N PHE A 4 -9.18 6.79 19.23
CA PHE A 4 -9.70 5.44 19.45
C PHE A 4 -8.96 4.69 20.55
N LYS A 5 -9.62 3.68 21.12
CA LYS A 5 -8.99 2.74 22.08
C LYS A 5 -7.92 1.90 21.38
N GLN A 6 -6.96 1.38 22.16
CA GLN A 6 -5.85 0.58 21.63
C GLN A 6 -6.34 -0.69 20.92
N GLU A 7 -7.38 -1.35 21.43
CA GLU A 7 -7.95 -2.56 20.83
C GLU A 7 -8.57 -2.27 19.46
N THR A 8 -9.19 -1.10 19.31
CA THR A 8 -9.73 -0.65 18.02
C THR A 8 -8.62 -0.34 17.03
N ILE A 9 -7.54 0.31 17.48
CA ILE A 9 -6.37 0.60 16.63
C ILE A 9 -5.67 -0.70 16.24
N ALA A 10 -5.54 -1.68 17.14
CA ALA A 10 -4.96 -2.97 16.82
C ALA A 10 -5.79 -3.72 15.74
N LEU A 11 -7.12 -3.57 15.76
CA LEU A 11 -8.00 -4.22 14.79
C LEU A 11 -8.15 -3.46 13.47
N HIS A 12 -8.03 -2.13 13.45
CA HIS A 12 -8.39 -1.29 12.28
C HIS A 12 -7.35 -0.26 11.86
N GLY A 13 -6.32 -0.02 12.66
CA GLY A 13 -5.30 0.98 12.37
C GLY A 13 -4.54 0.67 11.08
N GLY A 14 -4.40 1.67 10.22
CA GLY A 14 -3.61 1.57 8.99
C GLY A 14 -4.26 0.78 7.84
N GLN A 15 -5.49 0.29 8.01
CA GLN A 15 -6.22 -0.43 6.95
C GLN A 15 -7.61 0.16 6.69
N GLU A 16 -8.01 0.14 5.43
CA GLU A 16 -9.36 0.45 4.95
C GLU A 16 -9.83 -0.72 4.07
N PRO A 17 -11.15 -0.93 3.87
CA PRO A 17 -11.65 -1.92 2.93
C PRO A 17 -11.05 -1.72 1.54
N ASP A 18 -10.71 -2.81 0.87
CA ASP A 18 -10.17 -2.75 -0.50
C ASP A 18 -11.16 -2.03 -1.43
N PRO A 19 -10.78 -0.91 -2.08
CA PRO A 19 -11.72 -0.13 -2.90
C PRO A 19 -12.16 -0.85 -4.17
N VAL A 20 -11.46 -1.91 -4.60
CA VAL A 20 -11.79 -2.66 -5.83
C VAL A 20 -12.84 -3.75 -5.55
N THR A 21 -12.72 -4.46 -4.44
CA THR A 21 -13.56 -5.65 -4.13
C THR A 21 -14.42 -5.50 -2.88
N ASN A 22 -14.26 -4.44 -2.10
CA ASN A 22 -14.84 -4.25 -0.75
C ASN A 22 -14.43 -5.34 0.25
N SER A 23 -13.34 -6.06 0.01
CA SER A 23 -12.79 -6.99 1.01
C SER A 23 -12.41 -6.23 2.28
N ARG A 24 -12.87 -6.73 3.44
CA ARG A 24 -12.47 -6.16 4.74
C ARG A 24 -11.08 -6.61 5.19
N ALA A 25 -10.68 -7.82 4.83
CA ALA A 25 -9.33 -8.30 5.10
C ALA A 25 -8.36 -7.73 4.06
N VAL A 26 -7.16 -7.33 4.51
CA VAL A 26 -6.09 -6.84 3.62
C VAL A 26 -5.72 -7.93 2.61
N PRO A 27 -5.75 -7.65 1.30
CA PRO A 27 -5.27 -8.59 0.29
C PRO A 27 -3.78 -8.92 0.45
N LEU A 28 -3.40 -10.16 0.11
CA LEU A 28 -2.01 -10.59 0.06
C LEU A 28 -1.40 -10.27 -1.31
N TYR A 29 -0.59 -9.21 -1.40
CA TYR A 29 0.15 -8.84 -2.61
C TYR A 29 1.42 -9.67 -2.75
N GLN A 30 1.26 -10.97 -3.05
CA GLN A 30 2.37 -11.92 -3.24
C GLN A 30 3.02 -11.75 -4.62
N THR A 31 3.74 -10.65 -4.79
CA THR A 31 4.47 -10.29 -6.02
C THR A 31 5.88 -9.84 -5.71
N THR A 32 6.73 -9.78 -6.73
CA THR A 32 8.07 -9.17 -6.65
C THR A 32 8.12 -7.77 -7.28
N SER A 33 7.23 -7.48 -8.22
CA SER A 33 7.23 -6.25 -9.03
C SER A 33 5.82 -5.67 -9.24
N TYR A 34 5.79 -4.38 -9.62
CA TYR A 34 4.57 -3.64 -9.95
C TYR A 34 4.70 -3.03 -11.34
N VAL A 35 3.59 -2.97 -12.08
CA VAL A 35 3.55 -2.39 -13.43
C VAL A 35 3.48 -0.87 -13.31
N PHE A 36 4.29 -0.16 -14.09
CA PHE A 36 4.20 1.30 -14.21
C PHE A 36 3.18 1.69 -15.28
N ASN A 37 2.47 2.80 -15.04
CA ASN A 37 1.52 3.35 -16.01
C ASN A 37 2.22 3.73 -17.33
N ASP A 38 3.40 4.36 -17.23
CA ASP A 38 4.28 4.74 -18.34
C ASP A 38 5.73 4.97 -17.84
N THR A 39 6.61 5.45 -18.73
CA THR A 39 8.02 5.70 -18.41
C THR A 39 8.24 6.90 -17.48
N ASP A 40 7.36 7.90 -17.53
CA ASP A 40 7.49 9.11 -16.71
C ASP A 40 7.06 8.83 -15.26
N HIS A 41 6.00 8.04 -15.07
CA HIS A 41 5.59 7.50 -13.77
C HIS A 41 6.73 6.71 -13.12
N ALA A 42 7.40 5.84 -13.88
CA ALA A 42 8.57 5.10 -13.37
C ALA A 42 9.68 6.06 -12.91
N ALA A 43 10.03 7.05 -13.73
CA ALA A 43 11.06 8.04 -13.39
C ALA A 43 10.71 8.85 -12.13
N ASN A 44 9.44 9.22 -11.94
CA ASN A 44 8.97 9.95 -10.77
C ASN A 44 9.07 9.13 -9.48
N LEU A 45 8.70 7.85 -9.51
CA LEU A 45 8.82 6.95 -8.35
C LEU A 45 10.28 6.81 -7.90
N PHE A 46 11.21 6.61 -8.84
CA PHE A 46 12.64 6.49 -8.51
C PHE A 46 13.27 7.82 -8.07
N ALA A 47 12.75 8.96 -8.54
CA ALA A 47 13.17 10.29 -8.12
C ALA A 47 12.50 10.75 -6.81
N LEU A 48 11.66 9.92 -6.19
CA LEU A 48 10.84 10.25 -5.01
C LEU A 48 9.95 11.49 -5.21
N LYS A 49 9.59 11.77 -6.46
CA LYS A 49 8.65 12.84 -6.82
C LYS A 49 7.18 12.39 -6.69
N GLU A 50 6.97 11.09 -6.69
CA GLU A 50 5.66 10.45 -6.56
C GLU A 50 5.76 9.27 -5.59
N PHE A 51 4.68 9.03 -4.83
CA PHE A 51 4.59 7.89 -3.92
C PHE A 51 3.96 6.70 -4.63
N GLY A 52 4.58 5.53 -4.49
CA GLY A 52 4.05 4.29 -5.06
C GLY A 52 5.00 3.13 -4.87
N ASN A 53 4.56 1.94 -5.30
CA ASN A 53 5.36 0.73 -5.20
C ASN A 53 6.27 0.58 -6.42
N ILE A 54 7.54 0.27 -6.17
CA ILE A 54 8.53 -0.01 -7.22
C ILE A 54 8.76 -1.52 -7.32
N TYR A 55 9.20 -2.13 -6.22
CA TYR A 55 9.37 -3.57 -6.08
C TYR A 55 9.35 -3.94 -4.58
N THR A 56 8.98 -5.20 -4.29
CA THR A 56 8.70 -5.69 -2.93
C THR A 56 9.85 -5.49 -1.94
N ARG A 57 11.11 -5.58 -2.38
CA ARG A 57 12.27 -5.37 -1.51
C ARG A 57 12.36 -3.97 -0.89
N ILE A 58 11.76 -2.95 -1.51
CA ILE A 58 11.66 -1.60 -0.91
C ILE A 58 10.30 -1.39 -0.25
N MET A 59 9.22 -1.80 -0.92
CA MET A 59 7.86 -1.57 -0.44
C MET A 59 6.90 -2.62 -1.01
N ASN A 60 6.03 -3.13 -0.16
CA ASN A 60 4.93 -4.02 -0.52
C ASN A 60 3.70 -3.63 0.32
N PRO A 61 2.50 -3.46 -0.27
CA PRO A 61 1.31 -3.01 0.46
C PRO A 61 0.84 -3.91 1.61
N THR A 62 1.29 -5.17 1.66
CA THR A 62 0.90 -6.12 2.72
C THR A 62 1.84 -6.10 3.93
N THR A 63 3.08 -5.63 3.80
CA THR A 63 4.14 -5.76 4.84
C THR A 63 4.53 -4.46 5.52
#